data_AF-T2JE52-F1
#
_entry.id   AF-T2JE52-F1
#
_cell.length_a   1.000
_cell.length_b   1.000
_cell.length_c   1.000
_cell.angle_alpha   90.00
_cell.angle_beta   90.00
_cell.angle_gamma   90.00
#
_symmetry.space_group_name_H-M   'P 1'
#
loop_
_entity.id
_entity.type
_entity.pdbx_description
1 polymer ?
#
loop_
_entity_poly.entity_id
_entity_poly.type
_entity_poly.pdbx_seq_one_letter_code
_entity_poly.pdbx_strand_id
1 'polypeptide(L)' 'MPNYHPDTHNSHNIEIREKVIAEVEQTPEEYLPNLLEMIRLFRESVTLKSAEESFRQGWYEAITDNTIPVSQLWDGIDAE' A
#
# COMPACT_ATOMS: atom_id res chain seq x y z
N MET A 1 -21.82 24.57 -11.60
CA MET A 1 -20.54 24.02 -11.11
C MET A 1 -20.85 23.18 -9.87
N PRO A 2 -20.54 21.88 -9.84
CA PRO A 2 -20.69 21.07 -8.63
C PRO A 2 -19.43 21.17 -7.75
N ASN A 3 -19.64 21.41 -6.45
CA ASN A 3 -18.58 21.52 -5.45
C ASN A 3 -17.84 20.18 -5.24
N TYR A 4 -16.52 20.24 -5.29
CA TYR A 4 -15.62 19.16 -4.87
C TYR A 4 -15.50 19.22 -3.33
N HIS A 5 -16.08 18.26 -2.62
CA HIS A 5 -15.89 18.07 -1.17
C HIS A 5 -14.82 16.98 -0.96
N PRO A 6 -13.58 17.33 -0.54
CA PRO A 6 -12.50 16.37 -0.34
C PRO A 6 -12.62 15.52 0.94
N ASP A 7 -13.66 15.69 1.76
CA ASP A 7 -13.65 15.19 3.16
C ASP A 7 -14.24 13.79 3.37
N THR A 8 -14.94 13.22 2.39
CA THR A 8 -15.70 11.96 2.60
C THR A 8 -14.79 10.71 2.67
N HIS A 9 -13.65 10.71 1.98
CA HIS A 9 -12.73 9.57 1.94
C HIS A 9 -11.86 9.46 3.20
N ASN A 10 -11.53 10.60 3.82
CA ASN A 10 -10.71 10.65 5.02
C ASN A 10 -11.51 10.19 6.26
N SER A 11 -12.75 10.65 6.42
CA SER A 11 -13.63 10.24 7.52
C SER A 11 -13.88 8.73 7.56
N HIS A 12 -14.03 8.08 6.41
CA HIS A 12 -14.28 6.63 6.37
C HIS A 12 -13.08 5.82 6.86
N ASN A 13 -11.85 6.21 6.49
CA ASN A 13 -10.64 5.52 6.92
C ASN A 13 -10.36 5.71 8.41
N ILE A 14 -10.68 6.89 8.95
CA ILE A 14 -10.59 7.17 10.38
C ILE A 14 -11.56 6.27 11.16
N GLU A 15 -12.81 6.15 10.72
CA GLU A 15 -13.81 5.29 11.38
C GLU A 15 -13.40 3.80 11.38
N ILE A 16 -12.88 3.29 10.25
CA ILE A 16 -12.39 1.92 10.16
C ILE A 16 -11.19 1.70 11.09
N ARG A 17 -10.27 2.66 11.16
CA ARG A 17 -9.11 2.57 12.05
C ARG A 17 -9.51 2.50 13.51
N GLU A 18 -10.49 3.31 13.93
CA GLU A 18 -11.00 3.28 15.31
C GLU A 18 -11.66 1.95 15.65
N LYS A 19 -12.45 1.39 14.73
CA LYS A 19 -13.04 0.05 14.89
C LYS A 19 -11.97 -1.03 15.04
N VAL A 20 -10.91 -0.99 14.23
CA VAL A 20 -9.80 -1.96 14.33
C VAL A 20 -9.11 -1.86 15.69
N ILE A 21 -8.88 -0.65 16.21
CA ILE A 21 -8.27 -0.46 17.53
C ILE A 21 -9.17 -1.02 18.64
N ALA A 22 -10.47 -0.72 18.60
CA ALA A 22 -11.42 -1.22 19.60
C ALA A 22 -11.51 -2.75 19.65
N GLU A 23 -11.41 -3.43 18.51
CA GLU A 23 -11.37 -4.91 18.46
C GLU A 23 -10.07 -5.47 19.05
N VAL A 24 -8.93 -4.82 18.79
CA VAL A 24 -7.63 -5.22 19.37
C VAL A 24 -7.64 -5.04 20.88
N GLU A 25 -8.21 -3.95 21.40
CA GLU A 25 -8.31 -3.69 22.85
C GLU A 25 -9.23 -4.67 23.58
N GLN A 26 -10.25 -5.20 22.91
CA GLN A 26 -11.15 -6.22 23.45
C GLN A 26 -10.57 -7.65 23.37
N THR A 27 -9.44 -7.83 22.69
CA THR A 27 -8.79 -9.14 22.57
C THR A 27 -8.10 -9.52 23.88
N PRO A 28 -8.37 -10.71 24.45
CA PRO A 28 -7.69 -11.13 25.67
C PRO A 28 -6.17 -11.21 25.48
N GLU A 29 -5.42 -10.82 26.52
CA GLU A 29 -3.94 -10.71 26.46
C GLU A 29 -3.24 -11.99 25.99
N GLU A 30 -3.79 -13.15 26.34
CA GLU A 30 -3.27 -14.47 25.95
C GLU A 30 -3.27 -14.70 24.42
N TYR A 31 -4.11 -13.98 23.66
CA TYR A 31 -4.22 -14.07 22.20
C TYR A 31 -3.52 -12.93 21.45
N LEU A 32 -3.08 -11.87 22.14
CA LEU A 32 -2.38 -10.74 21.51
C LEU A 32 -1.13 -11.15 20.70
N PRO A 33 -0.29 -12.11 21.15
CA PRO A 33 0.84 -12.57 20.35
C PRO A 33 0.42 -13.17 19.00
N ASN A 34 -0.63 -14.00 19.00
CA ASN A 34 -1.15 -14.63 17.79
C ASN A 34 -1.78 -13.59 16.85
N LEU A 35 -2.53 -12.63 17.41
CA LEU A 35 -3.11 -11.53 16.64
C LEU A 35 -2.02 -10.68 15.97
N LEU A 36 -0.93 -10.40 16.69
CA LEU A 36 0.21 -9.67 16.15
C LEU A 36 0.87 -10.41 14.98
N GLU A 37 1.03 -11.73 15.07
CA GLU A 37 1.53 -12.54 13.95
C GLU A 37 0.61 -12.48 12.74
N MET A 38 -0.71 -12.59 12.93
CA MET A 38 -1.68 -12.47 11.83
C MET A 38 -1.60 -11.10 11.14
N ILE A 39 -1.49 -10.01 11.90
CA ILE A 39 -1.36 -8.65 11.35
C ILE A 39 -0.05 -8.51 10.54
N ARG A 40 1.06 -9.09 11.04
CA ARG A 40 2.35 -9.09 10.32
C ARG A 40 2.25 -9.84 9.00
N LEU A 41 1.72 -11.06 9.03
CA LEU A 41 1.50 -11.89 7.83
C LEU A 41 0.59 -11.19 6.82
N PHE A 42 -0.48 -10.55 7.30
CA PHE A 42 -1.38 -9.78 6.44
C PHE A 42 -0.65 -8.62 5.76
N ARG A 43 0.11 -7.82 6.51
CA ARG A 43 0.91 -6.71 5.97
C ARG A 43 1.89 -7.20 4.91
N GLU A 44 2.63 -8.27 5.20
CA GLU A 44 3.57 -8.88 4.25
C GLU A 44 2.84 -9.34 2.99
N SER A 45 1.66 -9.96 3.11
CA SER A 45 0.88 -10.41 1.95
C SER A 45 0.41 -9.26 1.05
N VAL A 46 0.06 -8.11 1.63
CA VAL A 46 -0.35 -6.92 0.86
C VAL A 46 0.86 -6.30 0.17
N THR A 47 1.99 -6.21 0.87
CA THR A 47 3.26 -5.73 0.28
C THR A 47 3.75 -6.66 -0.83
N LEU A 48 3.67 -7.98 -0.64
CA LEU A 48 4.02 -8.98 -1.66
C LEU A 48 3.13 -8.86 -2.90
N LYS A 49 1.81 -8.67 -2.74
CA LYS A 49 0.91 -8.41 -3.88
C LYS A 49 1.28 -7.15 -4.63
N SER A 50 1.66 -6.07 -3.94
CA SER A 50 2.15 -4.87 -4.62
C SER A 50 3.47 -5.11 -5.37
N ALA A 51 4.39 -5.88 -4.80
CA ALA A 51 5.64 -6.22 -5.46
C ALA A 51 5.44 -7.14 -6.68
N GLU A 52 4.53 -8.12 -6.59
CA GLU A 52 4.11 -8.97 -7.70
C GLU A 52 3.46 -8.14 -8.82
N GLU A 53 2.56 -7.21 -8.47
CA GLU A 53 1.92 -6.31 -9.44
C GLU A 53 2.96 -5.41 -10.13
N SER A 54 3.89 -4.83 -9.36
CA SER A 54 4.99 -4.04 -9.90
C SER A 54 5.90 -4.87 -10.81
N PHE A 55 6.19 -6.11 -10.46
CA PHE A 55 6.97 -7.02 -11.30
C PHE A 55 6.23 -7.37 -12.59
N ARG A 56 4.92 -7.67 -12.50
CA ARG A 56 4.09 -7.95 -13.68
C ARG A 56 4.02 -6.74 -14.61
N GLN A 57 3.85 -5.55 -14.06
CA GLN A 57 3.86 -4.31 -14.84
C GLN A 57 5.22 -4.10 -15.51
N GLY A 58 6.32 -4.17 -14.76
CA GLY A 58 7.67 -4.05 -15.31
C GLY A 58 8.00 -5.11 -16.36
N TRP A 59 7.48 -6.32 -16.19
CA TRP A 59 7.61 -7.40 -17.16
C TRP A 59 6.81 -7.11 -18.43
N TYR A 60 5.59 -6.60 -18.32
CA TYR A 60 4.77 -6.16 -19.44
C TYR A 60 5.40 -4.99 -20.22
N GLU A 61 5.94 -4.00 -19.50
CA GLU A 61 6.66 -2.86 -20.07
C GLU A 61 7.91 -3.31 -20.85
N ALA A 62 8.65 -4.27 -20.31
CA ALA A 62 9.82 -4.87 -20.98
C ALA A 62 9.46 -5.63 -22.28
N ILE A 63 8.39 -6.43 -22.28
CA ILE A 63 8.00 -7.19 -23.49
C ILE A 63 7.31 -6.33 -24.56
N THR A 64 6.76 -5.18 -24.18
CA THR A 64 6.08 -4.25 -25.10
C THR A 64 6.99 -3.14 -25.61
N ASP A 65 8.29 -3.22 -25.32
CA ASP A 65 9.31 -2.21 -25.65
C ASP A 65 9.01 -0.82 -25.03
N ASN A 66 8.09 -0.75 -24.07
CA ASN A 66 7.76 0.46 -23.31
C ASN A 66 8.75 0.63 -22.15
N THR A 67 10.04 0.69 -22.48
CA THR A 67 11.13 0.86 -21.51
C THR A 67 11.93 2.10 -21.82
N ILE A 68 12.53 2.70 -20.79
CA ILE A 68 13.53 3.76 -20.97
C ILE A 68 14.93 3.14 -20.90
N PRO A 69 15.85 3.52 -21.79
CA PRO A 69 17.23 3.03 -21.71
C PRO A 69 17.90 3.58 -20.45
N VAL A 70 18.78 2.76 -19.85
CA VAL A 70 19.47 3.08 -18.58
C VAL A 70 20.23 4.42 -18.66
N SER A 71 20.74 4.79 -19.84
CA SER A 71 21.41 6.07 -20.07
C SER A 71 20.49 7.29 -19.95
N GLN A 72 19.17 7.12 -20.09
CA GLN A 72 18.16 8.17 -19.95
C GLN A 72 17.47 8.16 -18.58
N LEU A 73 17.79 7.20 -17.71
CA LEU A 73 17.18 7.10 -16.37
C LEU A 73 17.42 8.34 -15.50
N TRP A 74 18.52 9.05 -15.75
CA TRP A 74 18.94 10.24 -15.01
C TRP A 74 18.62 11.55 -15.73
N ASP A 75 17.98 11.49 -16.91
CA ASP A 75 17.65 12.67 -17.69
C ASP A 75 16.56 13.50 -16.97
N GLY A 76 16.85 14.75 -16.65
CA GLY A 76 15.95 15.64 -15.89
C GLY A 76 15.98 15.49 -14.36
N ILE A 77 16.85 14.63 -13.81
CA ILE A 77 17.21 14.67 -12.38
C ILE A 77 18.47 15.53 -12.28
N ASP A 78 18.30 16.86 -12.28
CA ASP A 78 19.40 17.78 -11.95
C ASP A 78 19.79 17.56 -10.48
N ALA A 79 20.97 16.99 -10.27
CA ALA A 79 21.65 17.00 -8.98
C ALA A 79 22.36 18.35 -8.82
N GLU A 80 21.60 19.42 -8.55
CA GLU A 80 22.13 20.67 -8.00
C GLU A 80 21.99 20.72 -6.47
#